data_AF-A0A939ZLT7-F1
#
_entry.id   AF-A0A939ZLT7-F1
#
_cell.length_a   1.000
_cell.length_b   1.000
_cell.length_c   1.000
_cell.angle_alpha   90.00
_cell.angle_beta   90.00
_cell.angle_gamma   90.00
#
_symmetry.space_group_name_H-M   'P 1'
#
loop_
_entity.id
_entity.type
_entity.pdbx_description
1 polymer ?
#
loop_
_entity_poly.entity_id
_entity_poly.type
_entity_poly.pdbx_seq_one_letter_code
_entity_poly.pdbx_strand_id
1 'polypeptide(L)'
;MHQLECKKCGYSYSAPTTANDIYICPKCNSYVGCLCDYGFGPIVPCIIFHGEKEVAKIDYRNHTEYQLKSDAFGLDIALTKGYKNLEVYDEATIIITDALKEKKS
;
A
#
# COMPACT_ATOMS: atom_id res chain seq x y z
N MET A 1 -16.24 3.02 -0.83
CA MET A 1 -15.37 4.12 -0.37
C MET A 1 -15.56 4.27 1.12
N HIS A 2 -14.52 4.66 1.85
CA HIS A 2 -14.61 4.97 3.27
C HIS A 2 -13.80 6.23 3.60
N GLN A 3 -14.12 6.84 4.74
CA GLN A 3 -13.52 8.08 5.19
C GLN A 3 -12.31 7.78 6.10
N LEU A 4 -11.17 8.39 5.77
CA LEU A 4 -9.90 8.22 6.47
C LEU A 4 -9.42 9.55 7.02
N GLU A 5 -8.69 9.49 8.13
CA GLU A 5 -7.99 10.63 8.71
C GLU A 5 -6.52 10.29 8.94
N CYS A 6 -5.63 11.11 8.37
CA CYS A 6 -4.22 10.96 8.63
C CYS A 6 -3.84 11.51 10.01
N LYS A 7 -3.54 10.62 10.96
CA LYS A 7 -3.11 10.99 12.33
C LYS A 7 -1.85 11.87 12.39
N LYS A 8 -1.05 11.91 11.31
CA LYS A 8 0.18 12.72 11.25
C LYS A 8 -0.06 14.17 10.84
N CYS A 9 -1.00 14.45 9.93
CA CYS A 9 -1.22 15.80 9.40
C CYS A 9 -2.67 16.31 9.54
N GLY A 10 -3.56 15.51 10.12
CA GLY A 10 -4.97 15.84 10.35
C GLY A 10 -5.81 15.93 9.06
N TYR A 11 -5.28 15.51 7.91
CA TYR A 11 -6.01 15.57 6.66
C TYR A 11 -7.01 14.42 6.55
N SER A 12 -8.29 14.77 6.39
CA SER A 12 -9.37 13.83 6.12
C SER A 12 -9.62 13.71 4.61
N TYR A 13 -9.81 12.48 4.14
CA TYR A 13 -10.03 12.18 2.73
C TYR A 13 -10.83 10.88 2.56
N SER A 14 -11.39 10.67 1.37
CA SER A 14 -12.05 9.42 1.00
C SER A 14 -11.08 8.53 0.22
N ALA A 15 -11.22 7.21 0.40
CA ALA A 15 -10.51 6.23 -0.41
C ALA A 15 -11.45 5.07 -0.80
N PRO A 16 -11.19 4.38 -1.93
CA PRO A 16 -11.82 3.10 -2.24
C PRO A 16 -11.56 2.06 -1.14
N THR A 17 -12.35 0.99 -1.14
CA THR A 17 -12.12 -0.18 -0.27
C THR A 17 -12.20 -1.43 -1.12
N THR A 18 -11.25 -2.35 -0.96
CA THR A 18 -11.27 -3.68 -1.54
C THR A 18 -11.07 -4.75 -0.45
N ALA A 19 -10.63 -5.96 -0.82
CA ALA A 19 -10.38 -7.03 0.15
C ALA A 19 -9.12 -6.78 0.99
N ASN A 20 -8.04 -6.30 0.35
CA ASN A 20 -6.81 -5.92 1.04
C ASN A 20 -6.32 -4.58 0.51
N ASP A 21 -6.18 -3.60 1.39
CA ASP A 21 -5.80 -2.25 1.04
C ASP A 21 -4.75 -1.67 1.98
N ILE A 22 -3.86 -0.86 1.44
CA ILE A 22 -2.95 0.02 2.19
C ILE A 22 -3.26 1.46 1.79
N TYR A 23 -3.34 2.34 2.79
CA TYR A 23 -3.68 3.74 2.59
C TYR A 23 -2.52 4.65 2.93
N ILE A 24 -2.15 5.49 1.97
CA ILE A 24 -1.16 6.54 2.10
C ILE A 24 -1.87 7.89 2.01
N CYS A 25 -1.54 8.80 2.92
CA CYS A 25 -2.14 10.12 2.96
C CYS A 25 -1.75 10.94 1.71
N PRO A 26 -2.73 11.47 0.95
CA PRO A 26 -2.44 12.23 -0.27
C PRO A 26 -1.74 13.58 -0.01
N LYS A 27 -1.80 14.08 1.23
CA LYS A 27 -1.21 15.37 1.63
C LYS A 27 0.25 15.23 2.05
N CYS A 28 0.53 14.32 3.00
CA CYS A 28 1.84 14.19 3.62
C CYS A 28 2.59 12.89 3.27
N ASN A 29 2.06 12.08 2.34
CA ASN A 29 2.62 10.82 1.85
C ASN A 29 2.95 9.81 2.97
N SER A 30 2.34 9.96 4.15
CA SER A 30 2.59 9.07 5.28
C SER A 30 1.56 7.95 5.31
N TYR A 31 1.99 6.77 5.73
CA TYR A 31 1.10 5.63 5.97
C TYR A 31 -0.01 6.01 6.95
N VAL A 32 -1.25 5.59 6.63
CA VAL A 32 -2.44 5.85 7.44
C VAL A 32 -2.95 4.56 8.08
N GLY A 33 -2.96 3.46 7.32
CA GLY A 33 -3.46 2.17 7.79
C GLY A 33 -3.55 1.17 6.67
N CYS A 34 -3.92 -0.06 7.03
CA CYS A 34 -4.29 -1.10 6.09
C CYS A 34 -5.59 -1.77 6.53
N LEU A 35 -6.32 -2.32 5.56
CA LEU A 35 -7.43 -3.23 5.76
C LEU A 35 -7.01 -4.56 5.14
N CYS A 36 -6.99 -5.65 5.90
CA CYS A 36 -6.68 -6.96 5.36
C CYS A 36 -7.24 -8.07 6.24
N ASP A 37 -7.47 -9.24 5.64
CA ASP A 37 -7.98 -10.44 6.32
C ASP A 37 -6.85 -11.27 6.95
N TYR A 38 -5.81 -10.61 7.49
CA TYR A 38 -4.67 -11.29 8.09
C TYR A 38 -5.11 -12.29 9.17
N GLY A 39 -4.73 -13.56 9.01
CA GLY A 39 -5.10 -14.66 9.90
C GLY A 39 -6.38 -15.41 9.52
N PHE A 40 -7.15 -14.89 8.54
CA PHE A 40 -8.41 -15.49 8.08
C PHE A 40 -8.42 -15.79 6.59
N GLY A 41 -7.65 -15.06 5.79
CA GLY A 41 -7.63 -15.19 4.33
C GLY A 41 -6.29 -14.80 3.70
N PRO A 42 -6.23 -14.80 2.35
CA PRO A 42 -5.04 -14.36 1.63
C PRO A 42 -4.84 -12.85 1.81
N ILE A 43 -3.61 -12.45 2.12
CA ILE A 43 -3.22 -11.04 2.25
C ILE A 43 -2.88 -10.39 0.89
N VAL A 44 -2.96 -11.13 -0.21
CA VAL A 44 -2.76 -10.59 -1.55
C VAL A 44 -3.83 -11.14 -2.51
N PRO A 45 -4.20 -10.41 -3.57
CA PRO A 45 -3.68 -9.10 -3.97
C PRO A 45 -4.03 -8.00 -2.96
N CYS A 46 -3.11 -7.06 -2.75
CA CYS A 46 -3.30 -5.90 -1.88
C CYS A 46 -3.05 -4.61 -2.66
N ILE A 47 -4.01 -3.68 -2.65
CA ILE A 47 -3.93 -2.43 -3.40
C ILE A 47 -3.43 -1.31 -2.49
N ILE A 48 -2.53 -0.47 -3.01
CA ILE A 48 -1.99 0.69 -2.31
C ILE A 48 -2.63 1.95 -2.90
N PHE A 49 -3.40 2.65 -2.08
CA PHE A 49 -4.09 3.88 -2.43
C PHE A 49 -3.36 5.12 -1.89
N HIS A 50 -3.29 6.16 -2.71
CA HIS A 50 -2.87 7.51 -2.33
C HIS A 50 -4.05 8.47 -2.53
N GLY A 51 -4.83 8.67 -1.46
CA GLY A 51 -6.16 9.26 -1.57
C GLY A 51 -7.11 8.33 -2.33
N GLU A 52 -7.76 8.85 -3.38
CA GLU A 52 -8.67 8.07 -4.23
C GLU A 52 -7.98 7.29 -5.35
N LYS A 53 -6.66 7.47 -5.53
CA LYS A 53 -5.90 6.89 -6.63
C LYS A 53 -5.19 5.62 -6.20
N GLU A 54 -5.38 4.55 -6.95
CA GLU A 54 -4.48 3.41 -6.91
C GLU A 54 -3.11 3.84 -7.42
N VAL A 55 -2.07 3.57 -6.64
CA VAL A 55 -0.69 3.89 -7.01
C VAL A 55 0.20 2.66 -7.11
N ALA A 56 -0.16 1.56 -6.46
CA ALA A 56 0.57 0.31 -6.58
C ALA A 56 -0.30 -0.87 -6.14
N LYS A 57 0.16 -2.08 -6.43
CA LYS A 57 -0.45 -3.34 -5.99
C LYS A 57 0.63 -4.34 -5.61
N ILE A 58 0.41 -5.06 -4.53
CA ILE A 58 1.16 -6.24 -4.13
C ILE A 58 0.43 -7.47 -4.67
N ASP A 59 1.13 -8.34 -5.37
CA ASP A 59 0.58 -9.58 -5.95
C ASP A 59 1.52 -10.77 -5.70
N TYR A 60 1.04 -11.98 -5.98
CA TYR A 60 1.89 -13.16 -5.99
C TYR A 60 2.85 -13.13 -7.17
N ARG A 61 4.12 -13.42 -6.88
CA ARG A 61 5.14 -13.68 -7.91
C ARG A 61 5.20 -15.16 -8.27
N ASN A 62 5.26 -16.04 -7.25
CA ASN A 62 5.41 -17.49 -7.40
C ASN A 62 4.87 -18.24 -6.17
N HIS A 63 3.56 -18.23 -5.89
CA HIS A 63 2.86 -18.90 -4.77
C HIS A 63 3.33 -18.57 -3.33
N THR A 64 4.63 -18.47 -3.05
CA THR A 64 5.25 -18.14 -1.77
C THR A 64 5.97 -16.79 -1.77
N GLU A 65 6.16 -16.19 -2.96
CA GLU A 65 6.84 -14.91 -3.15
C GLU A 65 5.86 -13.79 -3.52
N TYR A 66 6.22 -12.56 -3.13
CA TYR A 66 5.41 -11.36 -3.38
C TYR A 66 6.13 -10.40 -4.32
N GLN A 67 5.34 -9.61 -5.05
CA GLN A 67 5.83 -8.62 -6.00
C GLN A 67 5.02 -7.33 -5.85
N LEU A 68 5.72 -6.20 -5.79
CA LEU A 68 5.14 -4.87 -5.85
C LEU A 68 5.17 -4.37 -7.29
N LYS A 69 3.99 -4.03 -7.82
CA LYS A 69 3.82 -3.42 -9.14
C LYS A 69 3.26 -2.01 -9.01
N SER A 70 3.81 -1.07 -9.74
CA SER A 70 3.30 0.29 -9.84
C SER A 70 3.57 0.86 -11.22
N ASP A 71 2.52 1.01 -12.02
CA ASP A 71 2.62 1.72 -13.30
C ASP A 71 2.87 3.22 -13.08
N ALA A 72 2.34 3.77 -11.99
CA ALA A 72 2.47 5.19 -11.63
C ALA A 72 3.93 5.63 -11.35
N PHE A 73 4.78 4.67 -10.98
CA PHE A 73 6.19 4.87 -10.65
C PHE A 73 7.14 3.99 -11.51
N GLY A 74 6.62 3.20 -12.44
CA GLY A 74 7.43 2.27 -13.25
C GLY A 74 8.13 1.18 -12.44
N LEU A 75 7.50 0.70 -11.35
CA LEU A 75 8.08 -0.30 -10.46
C LEU A 75 7.54 -1.69 -10.77
N ASP A 76 8.46 -2.65 -10.86
CA ASP A 76 8.16 -4.07 -10.85
C ASP A 76 9.23 -4.78 -10.00
N ILE A 77 8.97 -4.87 -8.69
CA ILE A 77 9.98 -5.23 -7.68
C ILE A 77 9.55 -6.48 -6.93
N ALA A 78 10.45 -7.45 -6.83
CA ALA A 78 10.27 -8.59 -5.94
C ALA A 78 10.43 -8.15 -4.48
N LEU A 79 9.42 -8.43 -3.66
CA LEU A 79 9.46 -8.17 -2.22
C LEU A 79 10.17 -9.33 -1.52
N THR A 80 11.02 -8.99 -0.56
CA THR A 80 11.85 -9.95 0.17
C THR A 80 11.22 -10.42 1.47
N LYS A 81 10.24 -9.66 1.97
CA LYS A 81 9.52 -9.94 3.21
C LYS A 81 8.30 -10.84 3.00
N GLY A 82 7.97 -11.59 4.04
CA GLY A 82 6.86 -12.55 4.03
C GLY A 82 5.56 -12.00 4.65
N TYR A 83 4.54 -12.85 4.71
CA TYR A 83 3.24 -12.49 5.30
C TYR A 83 3.26 -12.37 6.82
N LYS A 84 4.22 -12.99 7.51
CA LYS A 84 4.29 -13.00 8.97
C LYS A 84 4.37 -11.56 9.48
N ASN A 85 3.48 -11.20 10.40
CA ASN A 85 3.37 -9.83 10.94
C ASN A 85 3.18 -8.75 9.87
N LEU A 86 2.73 -9.11 8.66
CA LEU A 86 2.56 -8.21 7.53
C LEU A 86 3.86 -7.49 7.10
N GLU A 87 5.04 -8.08 7.32
CA GLU A 87 6.32 -7.46 6.92
C GLU A 87 6.38 -7.11 5.42
N VAL A 88 5.67 -7.86 4.56
CA VAL A 88 5.53 -7.56 3.13
C VAL A 88 4.83 -6.22 2.87
N TYR A 89 3.86 -5.83 3.69
CA TYR A 89 3.18 -4.54 3.57
C TYR A 89 4.08 -3.40 4.01
N ASP A 90 4.87 -3.60 5.06
CA ASP A 90 5.82 -2.61 5.54
C ASP A 90 6.88 -2.31 4.48
N GLU A 91 7.47 -3.36 3.87
CA GLU A 91 8.44 -3.22 2.79
C GLU A 91 7.85 -2.44 1.59
N ALA A 92 6.66 -2.85 1.13
CA ALA A 92 5.99 -2.19 0.02
C ALA A 92 5.63 -0.72 0.34
N THR A 93 5.19 -0.45 1.56
CA THR A 93 4.84 0.91 2.00
C THR A 93 6.06 1.82 2.01
N ILE A 94 7.22 1.35 2.49
CA ILE A 94 8.47 2.12 2.47
C ILE A 94 8.81 2.49 1.02
N ILE A 95 8.85 1.52 0.12
CA ILE A 95 9.18 1.72 -1.30
C ILE A 95 8.25 2.78 -1.93
N ILE A 96 6.94 2.65 -1.74
CA ILE A 96 5.97 3.59 -2.34
C ILE A 96 6.04 4.98 -1.70
N THR A 97 6.18 5.08 -0.38
CA THR A 97 6.27 6.39 0.27
C THR A 97 7.55 7.15 -0.12
N ASP A 98 8.65 6.45 -0.39
CA ASP A 98 9.87 7.07 -0.90
C ASP A 98 9.72 7.51 -2.36
N ALA A 99 9.19 6.66 -3.25
CA ALA A 99 8.87 7.05 -4.63
C ALA A 99 7.94 8.28 -4.71
N LEU A 100 6.96 8.39 -3.80
CA LEU A 100 6.08 9.54 -3.67
C LEU A 100 6.78 10.83 -3.23
N LYS A 101 7.89 10.74 -2.49
CA LYS A 101 8.70 11.91 -2.10
C LYS A 101 9.59 12.36 -3.24
N GLU A 102 10.21 11.43 -3.96
CA GLU A 102 11.10 11.72 -5.09
C GLU A 102 10.33 12.42 -6.23
N LYS A 103 9.09 12.03 -6.50
CA LYS A 103 8.23 12.68 -7.51
C LYS A 103 7.86 14.14 -7.21
N LYS A 104 8.04 14.60 -5.96
CA LYS A 104 7.78 16.00 -5.56
C LYS A 104 9.02 16.90 -5.67
N SER A 105 10.19 16.33 -5.95
CA SER A 105 11.45 17.07 -6.18
C SER A 105 11.63 17.39 -7.66
#